data_AF-A0ABC8L7T3-F1
#
_entry.id   AF-A0ABC8L7T3-F1
#
_cell.length_a   1.000
_cell.length_b   1.000
_cell.length_c   1.000
_cell.angle_alpha   90.00
_cell.angle_beta   90.00
_cell.angle_gamma   90.00
#
_symmetry.space_group_name_H-M   'P 1'
#
loop_
_entity.id
_entity.type
_entity.pdbx_description
1 polymer ?
#
loop_
_entity_poly.entity_id
_entity_poly.type
_entity_poly.pdbx_seq_one_letter_code
_entity_poly.pdbx_strand_id
1 'polypeptide(L)'
;MHHRNGGSSDNTTKLVSCGGKLFLIWEGYMKHNPSNRKKIWCAEITLETDDEGEVWGNVEWVDVVQSVPTQSALLHCLVVSV
;
A
#
# COMPACT_ATOMS: atom_id res chain seq x y z
N MET A 1 -12.68 -9.17 16.47
CA MET A 1 -13.07 -8.38 15.28
C MET A 1 -11.86 -8.31 14.36
N HIS A 2 -11.87 -9.00 13.23
CA HIS A 2 -10.76 -8.93 12.27
C HIS A 2 -10.89 -7.61 11.49
N HIS A 3 -9.99 -6.66 11.75
CA HIS A 3 -9.87 -5.48 10.89
C HIS A 3 -9.42 -5.97 9.50
N ARG A 4 -10.36 -6.06 8.55
CA ARG A 4 -10.03 -6.28 7.15
C ARG A 4 -9.28 -5.04 6.66
N ASN A 5 -7.95 -5.10 6.68
CA ASN A 5 -7.06 -4.06 6.14
C ASN A 5 -6.81 -4.23 4.63
N GLY A 6 -7.42 -5.25 4.01
CA GLY A 6 -7.35 -5.50 2.59
C GLY A 6 -8.11 -4.46 1.77
N GLY A 7 -7.61 -4.15 0.59
CA GLY A 7 -8.33 -3.34 -0.40
C GLY A 7 -9.67 -3.99 -0.78
N SER A 8 -10.69 -3.17 -1.03
CA SER A 8 -11.88 -3.61 -1.77
C SER A 8 -11.49 -4.03 -3.20
N SER A 9 -12.29 -4.85 -3.87
CA SER A 9 -12.14 -5.11 -5.32
C SER A 9 -12.13 -3.82 -6.15
N ASP A 10 -12.74 -2.77 -5.61
CA ASP A 10 -12.85 -1.45 -6.25
C ASP A 10 -11.74 -0.49 -5.80
N ASN A 11 -10.91 -0.88 -4.81
CA ASN A 11 -9.88 -0.01 -4.27
C ASN A 11 -8.61 -0.15 -5.11
N THR A 12 -8.06 0.99 -5.49
CA THR A 12 -6.84 1.03 -6.30
C THR A 12 -5.62 0.76 -5.42
N THR A 13 -4.75 -0.12 -5.90
CA THR A 13 -3.39 -0.32 -5.37
C THR A 13 -2.37 0.20 -6.37
N LYS A 14 -1.21 0.62 -5.89
CA LYS A 14 -0.03 0.92 -6.72
C LYS A 14 1.20 0.30 -6.10
N LEU A 15 2.07 -0.18 -6.96
CA LEU A 15 3.36 -0.72 -6.60
C LEU A 15 4.43 0.15 -7.26
N VAL A 16 5.47 0.49 -6.53
CA VAL A 16 6.61 1.26 -7.04
C VAL A 16 7.93 0.70 -6.52
N SER A 17 8.99 0.76 -7.33
CA SER A 17 10.34 0.44 -6.88
C SER A 17 11.08 1.72 -6.50
N CYS A 18 11.60 1.79 -5.28
CA CYS A 18 12.35 2.93 -4.76
C CYS A 18 13.50 2.45 -3.87
N GLY A 19 14.73 2.92 -4.12
CA GLY A 19 15.88 2.61 -3.28
C GLY A 19 16.24 1.11 -3.18
N GLY A 20 15.97 0.33 -4.23
CA GLY A 20 16.18 -1.13 -4.22
C GLY A 20 15.10 -1.93 -3.49
N LYS A 21 14.05 -1.27 -3.00
CA LYS A 21 12.89 -1.88 -2.34
C LYS A 21 11.63 -1.69 -3.18
N LEU A 22 10.60 -2.48 -2.89
CA LEU A 22 9.25 -2.30 -3.40
C LEU A 22 8.38 -1.62 -2.35
N PHE A 23 7.51 -0.72 -2.80
CA PHE A 23 6.51 -0.07 -1.96
C PHE A 23 5.13 -0.33 -2.54
N LEU A 24 4.28 -0.98 -1.76
CA LEU A 24 2.87 -1.22 -2.09
C LEU A 24 2.03 -0.18 -1.35
N ILE A 25 1.27 0.63 -2.10
CA ILE A 25 0.38 1.64 -1.55
C ILE A 25 -1.06 1.29 -1.93
N TRP A 26 -1.98 1.34 -0.98
CA TRP A 26 -3.38 1.04 -1.24
C TRP A 26 -4.34 1.88 -0.42
N GLU A 27 -5.56 1.98 -0.94
CA GLU A 27 -6.66 2.58 -0.23
C GLU A 27 -7.30 1.56 0.72
N GLY A 28 -7.31 1.89 2.01
CA GLY A 28 -7.96 1.09 3.04
C GLY A 28 -9.48 1.13 2.87
N TYR A 29 -10.11 -0.04 2.92
CA TYR A 29 -11.57 -0.15 2.92
C TYR A 29 -12.13 0.17 4.32
N MET A 30 -13.06 1.12 4.41
CA MET A 30 -13.83 1.36 5.63
C MET A 30 -15.32 1.41 5.31
N LYS A 31 -16.02 0.30 5.57
CA LYS A 31 -17.48 0.25 5.50
C LYS A 31 -18.06 1.14 6.60
N HIS A 32 -18.88 2.13 6.23
CA HIS A 32 -19.51 3.08 7.16
C HIS A 32 -18.52 3.87 8.03
N ASN A 33 -17.61 4.64 7.42
CA ASN A 33 -16.81 5.58 8.20
C ASN A 33 -17.60 6.90 8.46
N PRO A 34 -18.02 7.19 9.70
CA PRO A 34 -18.75 8.43 10.02
C PRO A 34 -17.92 9.70 9.77
N SER A 35 -16.60 9.59 9.71
CA SER A 35 -15.70 10.73 9.43
C SER A 35 -15.55 11.06 7.94
N ASN A 36 -16.14 10.28 7.03
CA ASN A 36 -15.97 10.44 5.57
C ASN A 36 -14.49 10.52 5.12
N ARG A 37 -13.62 9.82 5.84
CA ARG A 37 -12.20 9.67 5.48
C ARG A 37 -11.87 8.22 5.16
N LYS A 38 -10.80 7.99 4.40
CA LYS A 38 -10.17 6.69 4.22
C LYS A 38 -8.68 6.79 4.50
N LYS A 39 -8.10 5.66 4.92
CA LYS A 39 -6.68 5.54 5.23
C LYS A 39 -5.95 5.10 3.96
N ILE A 40 -4.84 5.75 3.66
CA ILE A 40 -3.87 5.28 2.67
C ILE A 40 -2.81 4.51 3.43
N TRP A 41 -2.65 3.26 3.05
CA TRP A 41 -1.67 2.35 3.63
C TRP A 41 -0.47 2.24 2.71
N CYS A 42 0.69 2.00 3.31
CA CYS A 42 1.91 1.70 2.60
C CYS A 42 2.57 0.50 3.26
N ALA A 43 3.10 -0.41 2.45
CA ALA A 43 3.98 -1.47 2.88
C ALA A 43 5.31 -1.33 2.16
N GLU A 44 6.40 -1.38 2.92
CA GLU A 44 7.75 -1.50 2.41
C GLU A 44 8.11 -2.99 2.32
N ILE A 45 8.57 -3.40 1.15
CA ILE A 45 8.83 -4.79 0.80
C ILE A 45 10.26 -4.89 0.28
N THR A 46 11.09 -5.68 0.96
CA THR A 46 12.40 -6.10 0.45
C THR A 46 12.20 -7.31 -0.46
N LEU A 47 13.01 -7.38 -1.52
CA LEU A 47 13.02 -8.53 -2.42
C LEU A 47 14.27 -9.34 -2.15
N GLU A 48 14.09 -10.64 -2.03
CA GLU A 48 15.17 -11.61 -1.96
C GLU A 48 15.06 -12.55 -3.16
N THR A 49 16.19 -13.04 -3.65
CA THR A 49 16.24 -14.02 -4.73
C THR A 49 17.13 -15.16 -4.26
N ASP A 50 16.63 -16.39 -4.36
CA ASP A 50 17.41 -17.56 -3.97
C ASP A 50 18.36 -18.02 -5.09
N ASP A 51 19.14 -19.06 -4.80
CA ASP A 51 20.12 -19.63 -5.74
C ASP A 51 19.46 -20.29 -6.97
N GLU A 52 18.17 -20.62 -6.89
CA GLU A 52 17.37 -21.18 -7.98
C GLU A 52 16.66 -20.10 -8.82
N GLY A 53 16.76 -18.83 -8.40
CA GLY A 53 16.19 -17.67 -9.08
C GLY A 53 14.74 -17.35 -8.68
N GLU A 54 14.21 -17.99 -7.64
CA GLU A 54 12.89 -17.66 -7.09
C GLU A 54 12.95 -16.35 -6.30
N VAL A 55 11.97 -15.47 -6.51
CA VAL A 55 11.92 -14.14 -5.89
C VAL A 55 10.86 -14.10 -4.81
N TRP A 56 11.27 -13.72 -3.60
CA TRP A 56 10.41 -13.57 -2.43
C TRP A 56 10.32 -12.12 -1.99
N GLY A 57 9.17 -11.74 -1.43
CA GLY A 57 8.95 -10.41 -0.87
C GLY A 57 8.75 -10.47 0.64
N ASN A 58 9.64 -9.85 1.40
CA ASN A 58 9.52 -9.70 2.85
C ASN A 58 8.94 -8.33 3.19
N VAL A 59 7.85 -8.29 3.96
CA VAL A 59 7.24 -7.02 4.41
C VAL A 59 8.01 -6.51 5.62
N GLU A 60 8.84 -5.49 5.42
CA GLU A 60 9.65 -4.87 6.49
C GLU A 60 8.82 -3.95 7.37
N TRP A 61 7.86 -3.25 6.76
CA TRP A 61 7.04 -2.27 7.44
C TRP A 61 5.68 -2.15 6.77
N VAL A 62 4.64 -1.92 7.57
CA VAL A 62 3.30 -1.59 7.09
C VAL A 62 2.62 -0.61 8.03
N ASP A 63 2.16 0.52 7.49
CA ASP A 63 1.40 1.49 8.28
C ASP A 63 0.51 2.40 7.41
N VAL A 64 -0.31 3.19 8.08
CA VAL A 64 -1.10 4.27 7.51
C VAL A 64 -0.22 5.49 7.31
N VAL A 65 0.07 5.83 6.06
CA VAL A 65 0.85 7.03 5.71
C VAL A 65 0.01 8.30 5.69
N GLN A 66 -1.29 8.18 5.41
CA GLN A 66 -2.17 9.34 5.27
C GLN A 66 -3.64 9.01 5.52
N SER A 67 -4.40 10.00 5.96
CA SER A 67 -5.87 9.96 5.96
C SER A 67 -6.44 11.02 5.02
N VAL A 68 -7.23 10.61 4.03
CA VAL A 68 -7.80 11.44 2.96
C VAL A 68 -9.33 11.39 2.99
N PRO A 69 -10.06 12.35 2.40
CA PRO A 69 -11.51 12.20 2.17
C PRO A 69 -11.85 10.91 1.41
N THR A 70 -12.98 10.28 1.70
CA THR A 70 -13.38 9.00 1.06
C THR A 70 -13.48 9.11 -0.47
N GLN A 71 -13.80 10.29 -0.99
CA GLN A 71 -13.94 10.58 -2.42
C GLN A 71 -12.59 10.72 -3.16
N SER A 72 -11.46 10.86 -2.45
CA SER A 72 -10.14 10.93 -3.08
C SER A 72 -9.82 9.61 -3.78
N ALA A 73 -9.01 9.63 -4.84
CA ALA A 73 -8.61 8.42 -5.55
C ALA A 73 -7.08 8.38 -5.70
N LEU A 74 -6.52 7.19 -5.55
CA LEU A 74 -5.11 6.93 -5.75
C LEU A 74 -4.85 6.69 -7.26
N LEU A 75 -4.30 7.70 -7.94
CA LEU A 75 -4.14 7.69 -9.40
C LEU A 75 -2.78 7.17 -9.85
N HIS A 76 -1.71 7.75 -9.32
CA HIS A 76 -0.33 7.45 -9.70
C HIS A 76 0.55 7.34 -8.45
N CYS A 77 1.64 6.57 -8.56
CA CYS A 77 2.70 6.52 -7.56
C CYS A 77 4.02 6.83 -8.29
N LEU A 78 4.70 7.88 -7.86
CA LEU A 78 5.90 8.39 -8.51
C LEU A 78 7.04 8.43 -7.50
N VAL A 79 8.22 8.01 -7.92
CA VAL A 79 9.46 8.19 -7.15
C VAL A 79 10.02 9.56 -7.47
N VAL A 80 10.38 10.31 -6.43
CA VAL A 80 11.04 11.61 -6.56
C VAL A 80 12.44 11.52 -5.96
N SER A 81 13.42 12.10 -6.65
CA SER A 81 14.76 12.32 -6.13
C SER A 81 14.82 13.63 -5.36
N VAL A 82 15.51 13.64 -4.22
CA VAL A 82 15.75 14.84 -3.39
C VAL A 82 17.02 15.55 -3.83
#